data_AF-A0A2G1WZ55-F1
#
_entry.id   AF-A0A2G1WZ55-F1
#
_cell.length_a   1.000
_cell.length_b   1.000
_cell.length_c   1.000
_cell.angle_alpha   90.00
_cell.angle_beta   90.00
_cell.angle_gamma   90.00
#
_symmetry.space_group_name_H-M   'P 1'
#
loop_
_entity.id
_entity.type
_entity.pdbx_description
1 polymer ?
#
loop_
_entity_poly.entity_id
_entity_poly.type
_entity_poly.pdbx_seq_one_letter_code
_entity_poly.pdbx_strand_id
1 'polypeptide(L)'
;MTAPARYPVTVQFGEVNGEPATWAIETLPEALAAVPLGDHGVFIVGAVDPDAFDESDVSVLELLAANAVAAMDAADRRRRLRTYEDALKNVDDMVCVLDGDGAVTYATGPFVSWIGADDLGDVAGRPLDALVDEADAPRVADAVAALTDAATEAGGAPEPTRTVDLTADRDSDRRSRHGELRLSRLSDHGAGVVGSLSDTTDLRRTRTELSAERDRFRRLFDRIPDPVIEVVLEPEETVIDGANPAFEAQFGVDETTLRGRTIDALDIHDDRLGDP
;
A
#
# COMPACT_ATOMS: atom_id res chain seq x y z
N MET A 1 -17.49 -18.91 -22.59
CA MET A 1 -16.96 -20.20 -23.11
C MET A 1 -18.15 -21.14 -23.26
N THR A 2 -18.74 -21.24 -24.44
CA THR A 2 -19.97 -22.01 -24.67
C THR A 2 -19.59 -23.44 -25.04
N ALA A 3 -19.56 -24.34 -24.06
CA ALA A 3 -19.38 -25.77 -24.31
C ALA A 3 -20.76 -26.37 -24.66
N PRO A 4 -20.89 -27.18 -25.72
CA PRO A 4 -22.14 -27.88 -25.99
C PRO A 4 -22.38 -28.93 -24.90
N ALA A 5 -23.50 -28.82 -24.18
CA ALA A 5 -23.94 -29.87 -23.27
C ALA A 5 -24.23 -31.15 -24.07
N ARG A 6 -23.57 -32.26 -23.74
CA ARG A 6 -23.80 -33.57 -24.35
C ARG A 6 -24.58 -34.43 -23.39
N TYR A 7 -25.76 -34.87 -23.81
CA TYR A 7 -26.65 -35.72 -23.02
C TYR A 7 -26.20 -37.19 -23.04
N PRO A 8 -26.46 -37.96 -21.96
CA PRO A 8 -27.02 -37.52 -20.67
C PRO A 8 -25.98 -36.75 -19.82
N VAL A 9 -26.44 -35.80 -19.00
CA VAL A 9 -25.57 -35.03 -18.07
C VAL A 9 -26.00 -35.30 -16.64
N THR A 10 -25.03 -35.72 -15.81
CA THR A 10 -25.22 -35.86 -14.36
C THR A 10 -24.33 -34.84 -13.65
N VAL A 11 -24.94 -34.00 -12.81
CA VAL A 11 -24.24 -32.99 -12.00
C VAL A 11 -24.49 -33.29 -10.53
N GLN A 12 -23.41 -33.26 -9.74
CA GLN A 12 -23.47 -33.41 -8.29
C GLN A 12 -23.25 -32.03 -7.65
N PHE A 13 -24.22 -31.55 -6.86
CA PHE A 13 -24.21 -30.20 -6.30
C PHE A 13 -23.66 -30.10 -4.87
N GLY A 14 -23.26 -31.23 -4.28
CA GLY A 14 -22.78 -31.34 -2.90
C GLY A 14 -23.56 -32.39 -2.12
N GLU A 15 -23.53 -32.31 -0.79
CA GLU A 15 -24.29 -33.20 0.11
C GLU A 15 -25.43 -32.44 0.80
N VAL A 16 -26.63 -33.01 0.80
CA VAL A 16 -27.79 -32.54 1.56
C VAL A 16 -28.14 -33.63 2.55
N ASN A 17 -28.13 -33.32 3.86
CA ASN A 17 -28.34 -34.29 4.94
C ASN A 17 -27.35 -35.48 4.95
N GLY A 18 -26.12 -35.28 4.46
CA GLY A 18 -25.09 -36.33 4.40
C GLY A 18 -25.24 -37.30 3.22
N GLU A 19 -26.16 -37.02 2.28
CA GLU A 19 -26.29 -37.76 1.03
C GLU A 19 -25.95 -36.86 -0.17
N PRO A 20 -25.24 -37.38 -1.19
CA PRO A 20 -24.88 -36.59 -2.36
C PRO A 20 -26.11 -36.22 -3.20
N ALA A 21 -26.42 -34.92 -3.26
CA ALA A 21 -27.47 -34.38 -4.09
C ALA A 21 -27.05 -34.46 -5.56
N THR A 22 -27.62 -35.44 -6.26
CA THR A 22 -27.33 -35.74 -7.66
C THR A 22 -28.52 -35.38 -8.52
N TRP A 23 -28.28 -34.65 -9.60
CA TRP A 23 -29.28 -34.35 -10.62
C TRP A 23 -28.82 -34.92 -11.96
N ALA A 24 -29.66 -35.73 -12.58
CA ALA A 24 -29.37 -36.35 -13.87
C ALA A 24 -30.43 -35.92 -14.88
N ILE A 25 -29.97 -35.38 -16.02
CA ILE A 25 -30.82 -35.21 -17.20
C ILE A 25 -30.50 -36.32 -18.19
N GLU A 26 -31.42 -37.27 -18.32
CA GLU A 26 -31.26 -38.42 -19.20
C GLU A 26 -31.67 -38.12 -20.66
N THR A 27 -32.58 -37.16 -20.86
CA THR A 27 -33.15 -36.77 -22.16
C THR A 27 -33.17 -35.25 -22.32
N LEU A 28 -33.16 -34.74 -23.55
CA LEU A 28 -33.33 -33.29 -23.76
C LEU A 28 -34.61 -32.80 -23.05
N PRO A 29 -34.56 -31.71 -22.25
CA PRO A 29 -35.76 -31.13 -21.70
C PRO A 29 -36.64 -30.62 -22.86
N GLU A 30 -37.92 -30.97 -22.83
CA GLU A 30 -38.90 -30.50 -23.82
C GLU A 30 -39.43 -29.11 -23.48
N ALA A 31 -39.30 -28.67 -22.22
CA ALA A 31 -39.58 -27.30 -21.78
C ALA A 31 -38.43 -26.74 -20.93
N LEU A 32 -38.18 -25.43 -21.07
CA LEU A 32 -37.11 -24.72 -20.38
C LEU A 32 -37.54 -23.31 -19.98
N ALA A 33 -37.39 -22.98 -18.70
CA ALA A 33 -37.55 -21.64 -18.16
C ALA A 33 -36.17 -21.09 -17.74
N ALA A 34 -35.88 -19.85 -18.12
CA ALA A 34 -34.63 -19.18 -17.79
C ALA A 34 -34.92 -17.77 -17.27
N VAL A 35 -34.43 -17.47 -16.06
CA VAL A 35 -34.60 -16.18 -15.40
C VAL A 35 -33.23 -15.56 -15.13
N PRO A 36 -32.97 -14.32 -15.56
CA PRO A 36 -31.70 -13.65 -15.29
C PRO A 36 -31.54 -13.36 -13.79
N LEU A 37 -30.34 -13.58 -13.26
CA LEU A 37 -29.94 -13.24 -11.88
C LEU A 37 -29.05 -11.97 -11.86
N GLY A 38 -29.29 -11.04 -12.79
CA GLY A 38 -28.43 -9.87 -12.97
C GLY A 38 -27.00 -10.26 -13.35
N ASP A 39 -26.00 -9.66 -12.70
CA ASP A 39 -24.58 -9.92 -12.95
C ASP A 39 -24.11 -11.29 -12.40
N HIS A 40 -24.94 -11.98 -11.63
CA HIS A 40 -24.60 -13.26 -10.99
C HIS A 40 -24.80 -14.48 -11.89
N GLY A 41 -25.54 -14.33 -13.00
CA GLY A 41 -25.76 -15.40 -13.98
C GLY A 41 -27.22 -15.58 -14.37
N VAL A 42 -27.61 -16.81 -14.72
CA VAL A 42 -28.98 -17.16 -15.12
C VAL A 42 -29.42 -18.39 -14.33
N PHE A 43 -30.65 -18.35 -13.82
CA PHE A 43 -31.33 -19.48 -13.21
C PHE A 43 -32.11 -20.23 -14.28
N ILE A 44 -31.79 -21.51 -14.49
CA ILE A 44 -32.41 -22.35 -15.53
C ILE A 44 -33.12 -23.52 -14.86
N VAL A 45 -34.37 -23.75 -15.24
CA VAL A 45 -35.14 -24.93 -14.86
C VAL A 45 -35.62 -25.61 -16.14
N GLY A 46 -35.41 -26.92 -16.23
CA GLY A 46 -35.81 -27.74 -17.38
C GLY A 46 -36.74 -28.87 -16.96
N ALA A 47 -37.69 -29.20 -17.84
CA ALA A 47 -38.63 -30.29 -17.66
C ALA A 47 -38.72 -31.15 -18.93
N VAL A 48 -39.03 -32.43 -18.78
CA VAL A 48 -39.22 -33.38 -19.90
C VAL A 48 -40.64 -33.36 -20.47
N ASP A 49 -41.57 -32.68 -19.80
CA ASP A 49 -42.94 -32.45 -20.27
C ASP A 49 -43.00 -31.05 -20.93
N PRO A 50 -43.50 -30.94 -22.18
CA PRO A 50 -43.55 -29.68 -22.92
C PRO A 50 -44.49 -28.63 -22.29
N ASP A 51 -45.49 -29.05 -21.49
CA ASP A 51 -46.47 -28.17 -20.85
C ASP A 51 -46.19 -27.99 -19.34
N ALA A 52 -44.96 -28.29 -18.90
CA ALA A 52 -44.59 -28.33 -17.48
C ALA A 52 -44.54 -26.98 -16.76
N PHE A 53 -44.53 -25.86 -17.49
CA PHE A 53 -44.44 -24.52 -16.91
C PHE A 53 -45.62 -23.68 -17.37
N ASP A 54 -46.47 -23.29 -16.43
CA ASP A 54 -47.52 -22.30 -16.64
C ASP A 54 -47.09 -20.89 -16.18
N GLU A 55 -47.96 -19.89 -16.35
CA GLU A 55 -47.68 -18.51 -15.91
C GLU A 55 -47.42 -18.39 -14.40
N SER A 56 -48.02 -19.28 -13.58
CA SER A 56 -47.81 -19.32 -12.14
C SER A 56 -46.43 -19.86 -11.81
N ASP A 57 -45.98 -20.90 -12.52
CA ASP A 57 -44.63 -21.46 -12.37
C ASP A 57 -43.56 -20.42 -12.73
N VAL A 58 -43.76 -19.68 -13.83
CA VAL A 58 -42.86 -18.58 -14.21
C VAL A 58 -42.83 -17.50 -13.12
N SER A 59 -43.98 -17.13 -12.57
CA SER A 59 -44.06 -16.14 -11.48
C SER A 59 -43.31 -16.59 -10.22
N VAL A 60 -43.38 -17.89 -9.88
CA VAL A 60 -42.63 -18.47 -8.76
C VAL A 60 -41.13 -18.46 -9.05
N LEU A 61 -40.73 -18.82 -10.27
CA LEU A 61 -39.33 -18.77 -10.69
C LEU A 61 -38.75 -17.35 -10.64
N GLU A 62 -39.52 -16.35 -11.05
CA GLU A 62 -39.16 -14.93 -10.94
C GLU A 62 -38.98 -14.48 -9.49
N LEU A 63 -39.90 -14.87 -8.59
CA LEU A 63 -39.79 -14.54 -7.17
C LEU A 63 -38.55 -15.18 -6.52
N LEU A 64 -38.29 -16.45 -6.82
CA LEU A 64 -37.12 -17.17 -6.34
C LEU A 64 -35.83 -16.54 -6.87
N ALA A 65 -35.81 -16.17 -8.15
CA ALA A 65 -34.70 -15.47 -8.78
C ALA A 65 -34.43 -14.12 -8.10
N ALA A 66 -35.47 -13.30 -7.88
CA ALA A 66 -35.34 -12.02 -7.19
C ALA A 66 -34.78 -12.17 -5.78
N ASN A 67 -35.25 -13.16 -5.02
CA ASN A 67 -34.73 -13.45 -3.69
C ASN A 67 -33.27 -13.96 -3.74
N ALA A 68 -32.93 -14.80 -4.71
CA ALA A 68 -31.57 -15.29 -4.92
C ALA A 68 -30.61 -14.14 -5.28
N VAL A 69 -31.02 -13.20 -6.14
CA VAL A 69 -30.25 -12.00 -6.46
C VAL A 69 -29.96 -11.19 -5.20
N ALA A 70 -30.99 -10.88 -4.41
CA ALA A 70 -30.81 -10.12 -3.17
C ALA A 70 -29.87 -10.83 -2.17
N ALA A 71 -29.97 -12.16 -2.05
CA ALA A 71 -29.09 -12.94 -1.19
C ALA A 71 -27.64 -12.96 -1.71
N MET A 72 -27.44 -13.11 -3.02
CA MET A 72 -26.12 -13.09 -3.66
C MET A 72 -25.47 -11.72 -3.56
N ASP A 73 -26.21 -10.63 -3.82
CA ASP A 73 -25.73 -9.25 -3.62
C ASP A 73 -25.26 -9.01 -2.18
N ALA A 74 -26.04 -9.48 -1.20
CA ALA A 74 -25.68 -9.37 0.20
C ALA A 74 -24.42 -10.20 0.55
N ALA A 75 -24.29 -11.41 -0.02
CA ALA A 75 -23.13 -12.26 0.16
C ALA A 75 -21.87 -11.63 -0.45
N ASP A 76 -21.97 -11.09 -1.65
CA ASP A 76 -20.89 -10.41 -2.36
C ASP A 76 -20.43 -9.15 -1.61
N ARG A 77 -21.37 -8.33 -1.12
CA ARG A 77 -21.03 -7.16 -0.30
C ARG A 77 -20.28 -7.57 0.96
N ARG A 78 -20.75 -8.61 1.67
CA ARG A 78 -20.06 -9.14 2.88
C ARG A 78 -18.68 -9.69 2.56
N ARG A 79 -18.53 -10.39 1.43
CA ARG A 79 -17.23 -10.94 1.00
C ARG A 79 -16.24 -9.82 0.70
N ARG A 80 -16.66 -8.77 -0.01
CA ARG A 80 -15.82 -7.60 -0.29
C ARG A 80 -15.35 -6.94 1.00
N LEU A 81 -16.24 -6.71 1.97
CA LEU A 81 -15.88 -6.13 3.26
C LEU A 81 -14.84 -6.99 4.00
N ARG A 82 -15.02 -8.32 4.04
CA ARG A 82 -14.04 -9.23 4.64
C ARG A 82 -12.70 -9.20 3.92
N THR A 83 -12.69 -9.15 2.59
CA THR A 83 -11.44 -9.03 1.83
C THR A 83 -10.70 -7.72 2.13
N TYR A 84 -11.42 -6.60 2.29
CA TYR A 84 -10.81 -5.35 2.75
C TYR A 84 -10.28 -5.48 4.17
N GLU A 85 -11.08 -5.99 5.11
CA GLU A 85 -10.64 -6.22 6.49
C GLU A 85 -9.42 -7.15 6.56
N ASP A 86 -9.39 -8.23 5.77
CA ASP A 86 -8.31 -9.21 5.79
C ASP A 86 -7.04 -8.71 5.07
N ALA A 87 -7.18 -7.88 4.02
CA ALA A 87 -6.03 -7.18 3.43
C ALA A 87 -5.38 -6.21 4.41
N LEU A 88 -6.18 -5.57 5.28
CA LEU A 88 -5.69 -4.69 6.33
C LEU A 88 -5.15 -5.46 7.56
N LYS A 89 -5.37 -6.77 7.65
CA LYS A 89 -4.84 -7.63 8.74
C LYS A 89 -3.47 -8.23 8.42
N ASN A 90 -2.80 -7.81 7.34
CA ASN A 90 -1.42 -8.21 7.12
C ASN A 90 -0.58 -7.81 8.36
N VAL A 91 0.31 -8.73 8.76
CA VAL A 91 0.99 -8.70 10.07
C VAL A 91 1.78 -7.41 10.32
N ASP A 92 2.17 -6.70 9.26
CA ASP A 92 2.98 -5.49 9.33
C ASP A 92 2.22 -4.21 8.94
N ASP A 93 0.98 -4.31 8.46
CA ASP A 93 0.21 -3.12 8.04
C ASP A 93 -0.37 -2.41 9.28
N MET A 94 0.16 -1.22 9.57
CA MET A 94 -0.31 -0.36 10.65
C MET A 94 -1.41 0.54 10.12
N VAL A 95 -2.67 0.21 10.39
CA VAL A 95 -3.83 0.92 9.84
C VAL A 95 -4.74 1.37 10.97
N CYS A 96 -5.29 2.57 10.84
CA CYS A 96 -6.34 3.10 11.71
C CYS A 96 -7.49 3.69 10.88
N VAL A 97 -8.68 3.72 11.47
CA VAL A 97 -9.86 4.39 10.91
C VAL A 97 -10.32 5.41 11.92
N LEU A 98 -10.59 6.62 11.44
CA LEU A 98 -11.05 7.77 12.20
C LEU A 98 -12.48 8.13 11.78
N ASP A 99 -13.26 8.63 12.72
CA ASP A 99 -14.53 9.30 12.42
C ASP A 99 -14.33 10.76 11.93
N GLY A 100 -15.44 11.48 11.78
CA GLY A 100 -15.43 12.87 11.31
C GLY A 100 -14.85 13.88 12.29
N ASP A 101 -14.68 13.50 13.56
CA ASP A 101 -14.05 14.32 14.60
C ASP A 101 -12.57 13.94 14.78
N GLY A 102 -12.06 13.00 13.96
CA GLY A 102 -10.68 12.52 14.03
C GLY A 102 -10.44 11.47 15.11
N ALA A 103 -11.48 10.94 15.75
CA ALA A 103 -11.36 9.93 16.79
C ALA A 103 -11.19 8.52 16.20
N VAL A 104 -10.28 7.73 16.79
CA VAL A 104 -9.98 6.38 16.33
C VAL A 104 -11.16 5.45 16.60
N THR A 105 -11.74 4.88 15.55
CA THR A 105 -12.82 3.89 15.62
C THR A 105 -12.31 2.46 15.46
N TYR A 106 -11.19 2.30 14.75
CA TYR A 106 -10.51 1.02 14.53
C TYR A 106 -9.01 1.25 14.41
N ALA A 107 -8.20 0.30 14.90
CA ALA A 107 -6.78 0.24 14.63
C ALA A 107 -6.28 -1.20 14.63
N THR A 108 -5.28 -1.49 13.79
CA THR A 108 -4.60 -2.79 13.79
C THR A 108 -3.66 -2.91 14.99
N GLY A 109 -3.41 -4.14 15.46
CA GLY A 109 -2.50 -4.40 16.59
C GLY A 109 -1.09 -3.80 16.40
N PRO A 110 -0.47 -3.90 15.21
CA PRO A 110 0.80 -3.23 14.92
C PRO A 110 0.74 -1.71 15.08
N PHE A 111 -0.36 -1.06 14.67
CA PHE A 111 -0.55 0.38 14.86
C PHE A 111 -0.60 0.75 16.35
N VAL A 112 -1.44 0.06 17.13
CA VAL A 112 -1.58 0.26 18.59
C VAL A 112 -0.22 0.09 19.29
N SER A 113 0.52 -0.95 18.92
CA SER A 113 1.86 -1.23 19.45
C SER A 113 2.89 -0.18 19.05
N TRP A 114 2.76 0.42 17.87
CA TRP A 114 3.67 1.46 17.38
C TRP A 114 3.49 2.77 18.12
N ILE A 115 2.23 3.20 18.33
CA ILE A 115 1.90 4.41 19.12
C ILE A 115 2.13 4.23 20.62
N GLY A 116 2.44 3.01 21.07
CA GLY A 116 2.79 2.72 22.46
C GLY A 116 1.60 2.49 23.40
N ALA A 117 0.43 2.16 22.86
CA ALA A 117 -0.74 1.75 23.65
C ALA A 117 -0.72 0.23 23.92
N ASP A 118 -1.36 -0.21 25.01
CA ASP A 118 -1.41 -1.63 25.39
C ASP A 118 -2.47 -2.39 24.59
N ASP A 119 -3.67 -1.80 24.42
CA ASP A 119 -4.72 -2.38 23.59
C ASP A 119 -5.59 -1.35 22.85
N LEU A 120 -6.46 -1.83 21.96
CA LEU A 120 -7.33 -0.98 21.14
C LEU A 120 -8.26 -0.10 21.99
N GLY A 121 -8.65 -0.55 23.18
CA GLY A 121 -9.48 0.21 24.13
C GLY A 121 -8.81 1.47 24.66
N ASP A 122 -7.49 1.52 24.73
CA ASP A 122 -6.73 2.71 25.14
C ASP A 122 -6.66 3.78 24.05
N VAL A 123 -6.97 3.38 22.81
CA VAL A 123 -6.84 4.18 21.59
C VAL A 123 -8.22 4.58 21.07
N ALA A 124 -9.20 3.67 21.15
CA ALA A 124 -10.53 3.86 20.61
C ALA A 124 -11.26 5.04 21.26
N GLY A 125 -11.90 5.87 20.44
CA GLY A 125 -12.62 7.07 20.86
C GLY A 125 -11.73 8.27 21.19
N ARG A 126 -10.40 8.13 21.14
CA ARG A 126 -9.48 9.25 21.30
C ARG A 126 -9.11 9.85 19.94
N PRO A 127 -8.94 11.17 19.86
CA PRO A 127 -8.49 11.81 18.63
C PRO A 127 -7.03 11.42 18.34
N LEU A 128 -6.72 11.24 17.06
CA LEU A 128 -5.42 10.72 16.62
C LEU A 128 -4.24 11.62 17.02
N ASP A 129 -4.45 12.94 17.04
CA ASP A 129 -3.46 13.94 17.47
C ASP A 129 -3.07 13.79 18.95
N ALA A 130 -3.97 13.32 19.81
CA ALA A 130 -3.71 13.05 21.23
C ALA A 130 -3.02 11.70 21.50
N LEU A 131 -2.76 10.91 20.44
CA LEU A 131 -2.10 9.61 20.49
C LEU A 131 -0.68 9.65 19.94
N VAL A 132 -0.29 10.73 19.26
CA VAL A 132 1.05 10.94 18.71
C VAL A 132 1.87 11.85 19.64
N ASP A 133 3.16 12.03 19.33
CA ASP A 133 4.02 12.97 20.05
C ASP A 133 3.50 14.41 19.94
N GLU A 134 3.71 15.20 21.00
CA GLU A 134 3.26 16.60 21.08
C GLU A 134 3.80 17.46 19.93
N ALA A 135 5.00 17.14 19.42
CA ALA A 135 5.58 17.83 18.27
C ALA A 135 4.88 17.53 16.94
N ASP A 136 4.21 16.38 16.84
CA ASP A 136 3.52 15.92 15.62
C ASP A 136 2.00 16.20 15.67
N ALA A 137 1.41 16.34 16.86
CA ALA A 137 -0.03 16.53 17.07
C ALA A 137 -0.66 17.63 16.19
N PRO A 138 -0.10 18.87 16.08
CA PRO A 138 -0.71 19.91 15.25
C PRO A 138 -0.76 19.53 13.76
N ARG A 139 0.29 18.89 13.25
CA ARG A 139 0.38 18.47 11.84
C ARG A 139 -0.64 17.37 11.52
N VAL A 140 -0.89 16.47 12.48
CA VAL A 140 -1.90 15.43 12.36
C VAL A 140 -3.30 16.03 12.38
N ALA A 141 -3.59 16.94 13.32
CA ALA A 141 -4.88 17.61 13.42
C ALA A 141 -5.22 18.38 12.13
N ASP A 142 -4.27 19.16 11.61
CA ASP A 142 -4.42 19.89 10.35
C ASP A 142 -4.70 18.95 9.17
N ALA A 143 -4.01 17.80 9.11
CA ALA A 143 -4.17 16.82 8.05
C ALA A 143 -5.54 16.11 8.10
N VAL A 144 -6.03 15.78 9.29
CA VAL A 144 -7.38 15.20 9.48
C VAL A 144 -8.45 16.22 9.11
N ALA A 145 -8.36 17.44 9.66
CA ALA A 145 -9.31 18.52 9.38
C ALA A 145 -9.42 18.82 7.88
N ALA A 146 -8.29 18.85 7.16
CA ALA A 146 -8.30 19.05 5.72
C ALA A 146 -9.06 17.97 4.92
N LEU A 147 -9.15 16.74 5.43
CA LEU A 147 -9.85 15.63 4.76
C LEU A 147 -11.34 15.57 5.14
N THR A 148 -11.70 16.00 6.35
CA THR A 148 -13.07 16.07 6.84
C THR A 148 -13.79 17.32 6.31
N ASP A 149 -13.12 18.49 6.30
CA ASP A 149 -13.70 19.80 5.95
C ASP A 149 -13.82 20.06 4.44
N ALA A 150 -13.31 19.16 3.59
CA ALA A 150 -13.33 19.29 2.13
C ALA A 150 -14.74 19.30 1.47
N ALA A 151 -15.81 19.48 2.25
CA ALA A 151 -17.11 19.93 1.77
C ALA A 151 -17.12 21.43 1.39
N THR A 152 -16.13 22.22 1.82
CA THR A 152 -16.16 23.68 1.66
C THR A 152 -14.79 24.23 1.24
N GLU A 153 -14.45 24.20 -0.05
CA GLU A 153 -13.93 25.35 -0.79
C GLU A 153 -13.59 25.04 -2.25
N ALA A 154 -13.83 26.05 -3.09
CA ALA A 154 -13.76 26.03 -4.53
C ALA A 154 -12.31 26.11 -5.06
N GLY A 155 -12.04 25.41 -6.17
CA GLY A 155 -11.00 25.84 -7.12
C GLY A 155 -9.80 24.92 -7.36
N GLY A 156 -9.72 23.76 -6.72
CA GLY A 156 -8.72 22.73 -7.04
C GLY A 156 -9.21 21.38 -6.55
N ALA A 157 -8.96 20.30 -7.30
CA ALA A 157 -9.26 18.95 -6.82
C ALA A 157 -8.47 18.73 -5.52
N PRO A 158 -9.13 18.58 -4.35
CA PRO A 158 -8.42 18.34 -3.11
C PRO A 158 -7.56 17.09 -3.26
N GLU A 159 -6.30 17.15 -2.85
CA GLU A 159 -5.52 15.92 -2.76
C GLU A 159 -6.26 14.99 -1.79
N PRO A 160 -6.68 13.78 -2.24
CA PRO A 160 -7.50 12.88 -1.43
C PRO A 160 -6.71 12.27 -0.27
N THR A 161 -5.42 12.62 -0.16
CA THR A 161 -4.46 12.02 0.74
C THR A 161 -3.54 13.09 1.34
N ARG A 162 -3.23 12.96 2.62
CA ARG A 162 -2.22 13.74 3.35
C ARG A 162 -1.14 12.82 3.91
N THR A 163 0.10 13.30 3.98
CA THR A 163 1.21 12.56 4.58
C THR A 163 1.85 13.39 5.69
N VAL A 164 2.12 12.76 6.83
CA VAL A 164 2.73 13.37 8.01
C VAL A 164 3.81 12.44 8.55
N ASP A 165 5.03 12.97 8.72
CA ASP A 165 6.09 12.28 9.44
C ASP A 165 5.79 12.29 10.95
N LEU A 166 5.85 11.12 11.56
CA LEU A 166 5.68 10.91 13.00
C LEU A 166 6.98 10.47 13.65
N THR A 167 7.11 10.85 14.91
CA THR A 167 8.14 10.43 15.85
C THR A 167 7.49 9.80 17.06
N ALA A 168 8.05 8.68 17.53
CA ALA A 168 7.61 8.04 18.75
C ALA A 168 8.82 7.73 19.63
N ASP A 169 8.88 8.35 20.81
CA ASP A 169 9.91 8.07 21.80
C ASP A 169 9.42 6.99 22.78
N ARG A 170 10.18 5.90 22.89
CA ARG A 170 9.92 4.90 23.94
C ARG A 170 10.63 5.31 25.22
N ASP A 171 9.86 5.47 26.29
CA ASP A 171 10.24 5.97 27.63
C ASP A 171 11.24 5.09 28.42
N SER A 172 12.06 4.26 27.75
CA SER A 172 13.06 3.44 28.44
C SER A 172 14.31 3.09 27.62
N ASP A 173 14.26 3.14 26.29
CA ASP A 173 15.33 2.58 25.45
C ASP A 173 16.01 3.59 24.50
N ARG A 174 15.68 4.89 24.65
CA ARG A 174 16.37 6.02 23.99
C ARG A 174 16.49 5.92 22.46
N ARG A 175 15.68 5.06 21.84
CA ARG A 175 15.62 4.84 20.41
C ARG A 175 14.29 5.39 19.90
N SER A 176 14.35 6.62 19.37
CA SER A 176 13.24 7.23 18.66
C SER A 176 12.88 6.38 17.45
N ARG A 177 11.59 6.09 17.29
CA ARG A 177 11.03 5.49 16.09
C ARG A 177 10.53 6.58 15.16
N HIS A 178 10.57 6.31 13.88
CA HIS A 178 10.10 7.20 12.84
C HIS A 178 9.05 6.51 12.01
N GLY A 179 7.93 7.20 11.77
CA GLY A 179 6.82 6.70 10.99
C GLY A 179 6.40 7.68 9.92
N GLU A 180 5.89 7.20 8.80
CA GLU A 180 5.17 8.01 7.81
C GLU A 180 3.68 7.66 7.89
N LEU A 181 2.86 8.61 8.36
CA LEU A 181 1.41 8.49 8.43
C LEU A 181 0.77 9.05 7.16
N ARG A 182 0.04 8.22 6.45
CA ARG A 182 -0.73 8.57 5.25
C ARG A 182 -2.22 8.50 5.56
N LEU A 183 -2.89 9.65 5.51
CA LEU A 183 -4.32 9.79 5.77
C LEU A 183 -5.08 9.96 4.46
N SER A 184 -6.15 9.21 4.25
CA SER A 184 -7.00 9.30 3.07
C SER A 184 -8.47 9.30 3.45
N ARG A 185 -9.29 10.01 2.69
CA ARG A 185 -10.74 10.06 2.94
C ARG A 185 -11.39 8.71 2.62
N LEU A 186 -12.33 8.28 3.45
CA LEU A 186 -13.15 7.10 3.17
C LEU A 186 -14.29 7.49 2.21
N SER A 187 -14.32 6.89 1.02
CA SER A 187 -15.23 7.28 -0.06
C SER A 187 -16.67 6.78 0.08
N ASP A 188 -17.00 5.97 1.09
CA ASP A 188 -18.28 5.28 1.17
C ASP A 188 -18.80 5.27 2.63
N HIS A 189 -19.91 6.00 2.86
CA HIS A 189 -20.71 6.00 4.11
C HIS A 189 -20.09 6.67 5.36
N GLY A 190 -19.69 7.95 5.26
CA GLY A 190 -19.43 8.83 6.41
C GLY A 190 -18.27 9.80 6.20
N ALA A 191 -18.13 10.79 7.09
CA ALA A 191 -17.00 11.73 7.11
C ALA A 191 -15.72 11.08 7.68
N GLY A 192 -15.49 9.78 7.42
CA GLY A 192 -14.38 9.04 8.02
C GLY A 192 -13.06 9.23 7.27
N VAL A 193 -11.95 9.06 7.99
CA VAL A 193 -10.58 9.11 7.46
C VAL A 193 -9.91 7.77 7.75
N VAL A 194 -9.20 7.22 6.77
CA VAL A 194 -8.36 6.03 6.96
C VAL A 194 -6.90 6.46 7.02
N GLY A 195 -6.20 6.04 8.06
CA GLY A 195 -4.76 6.21 8.21
C GLY A 195 -4.00 4.92 7.99
N SER A 196 -2.91 4.96 7.22
CA SER A 196 -1.90 3.91 7.16
C SER A 196 -0.57 4.48 7.63
N LEU A 197 0.15 3.74 8.46
CA LEU A 197 1.42 4.12 9.02
C LEU A 197 2.51 3.16 8.54
N SER A 198 3.64 3.70 8.11
CA SER A 198 4.82 2.90 7.74
C SER A 198 5.96 3.22 8.70
N ASP A 199 6.58 2.20 9.31
CA ASP A 199 7.80 2.41 10.09
C ASP A 199 8.99 2.65 9.16
N THR A 200 9.61 3.81 9.30
CA THR A 200 10.77 4.26 8.50
C THR A 200 12.04 4.34 9.33
N THR A 201 12.03 3.81 10.56
CA THR A 201 13.16 3.89 11.51
C THR A 201 14.43 3.29 10.90
N ASP A 202 14.38 2.06 10.39
CA ASP A 202 15.55 1.38 9.82
C ASP A 202 16.06 2.05 8.54
N LEU A 203 15.14 2.54 7.70
CA LEU A 203 15.47 3.29 6.48
C LEU A 203 16.19 4.60 6.82
N ARG A 204 15.62 5.39 7.74
CA ARG A 204 16.23 6.65 8.20
C ARG A 204 17.58 6.40 8.88
N ARG A 205 17.69 5.34 9.67
CA ARG A 205 18.96 4.96 10.32
C ARG A 205 20.04 4.64 9.29
N THR A 206 19.74 3.77 8.33
CA THR A 206 20.68 3.40 7.26
C THR A 206 21.15 4.63 6.49
N ARG A 207 20.22 5.53 6.16
CA ARG A 207 20.52 6.78 5.47
C ARG A 207 21.39 7.72 6.28
N THR A 208 21.13 7.84 7.59
CA THR A 208 21.93 8.66 8.51
C THR A 208 23.33 8.07 8.68
N GLU A 209 23.45 6.75 8.84
CA GLU A 209 24.75 6.05 8.94
C GLU A 209 25.59 6.27 7.67
N LEU A 210 24.99 6.08 6.48
CA LEU A 210 25.66 6.33 5.20
C LEU A 210 26.09 7.80 5.03
N SER A 211 25.24 8.72 5.46
CA SER A 211 25.54 10.16 5.40
C SER A 211 26.69 10.53 6.33
N ALA A 212 26.67 10.00 7.57
CA ALA A 212 27.72 10.23 8.55
C ALA A 212 29.07 9.64 8.12
N GLU A 213 29.06 8.46 7.49
CA GLU A 213 30.25 7.83 6.93
C GLU A 213 30.84 8.68 5.80
N ARG A 214 30.02 9.08 4.82
CA ARG A 214 30.45 9.96 3.72
C ARG A 214 31.02 11.28 4.24
N ASP A 215 30.35 11.91 5.20
CA ASP A 215 30.82 13.20 5.75
C ASP A 215 32.11 13.03 6.56
N ARG A 216 32.29 11.89 7.24
CA ARG A 216 33.55 11.55 7.90
C ARG A 216 34.66 11.31 6.90
N PHE A 217 34.40 10.56 5.82
CA PHE A 217 35.36 10.30 4.75
C PHE A 217 35.83 11.61 4.11
N ARG A 218 34.89 12.47 3.68
CA ARG A 218 35.22 13.79 3.11
C ARG A 218 36.10 14.61 4.04
N ARG A 219 35.73 14.71 5.33
CA ARG A 219 36.56 15.43 6.32
C ARG A 219 37.98 14.86 6.50
N LEU A 220 38.16 13.55 6.32
CA LEU A 220 39.49 12.93 6.40
C LEU A 220 40.28 13.20 5.12
N PHE A 221 39.65 13.02 3.97
CA PHE A 221 40.20 13.30 2.64
C PHE A 221 40.66 14.75 2.51
N ASP A 222 39.85 15.71 2.95
CA ASP A 222 40.15 17.15 2.91
C ASP A 222 41.36 17.55 3.78
N ARG A 223 41.71 16.72 4.76
CA ARG A 223 42.82 16.96 5.70
C ARG A 223 44.11 16.25 5.31
N ILE A 224 44.12 15.47 4.23
CA ILE A 224 45.35 14.83 3.74
C ILE A 224 46.29 15.93 3.23
N PRO A 225 47.53 16.03 3.73
CA PRO A 225 48.46 17.08 3.33
C PRO A 225 49.04 16.89 1.93
N ASP A 226 49.02 15.65 1.44
CA ASP A 226 49.45 15.29 0.08
C ASP A 226 48.30 15.51 -0.92
N PRO A 227 48.58 15.93 -2.17
CA PRO A 227 47.57 15.97 -3.22
C PRO A 227 46.99 14.58 -3.51
N VAL A 228 45.66 14.46 -3.40
CA VAL A 228 44.94 13.21 -3.69
C VAL A 228 43.71 13.52 -4.53
N ILE A 229 43.46 12.67 -5.52
CA ILE A 229 42.23 12.66 -6.31
C ILE A 229 41.43 11.38 -6.03
N GLU A 230 40.12 11.50 -5.96
CA GLU A 230 39.19 10.39 -5.90
C GLU A 230 38.71 10.06 -7.32
N VAL A 231 38.79 8.79 -7.69
CA VAL A 231 38.42 8.32 -9.02
C VAL A 231 37.45 7.15 -8.95
N VAL A 232 36.50 7.14 -9.88
CA VAL A 232 35.57 6.03 -10.10
C VAL A 232 36.06 5.25 -11.32
N LEU A 233 36.23 3.94 -11.14
CA LEU A 233 36.58 3.01 -12.20
C LEU A 233 35.30 2.61 -12.93
N GLU A 234 35.05 3.20 -14.10
CA GLU A 234 34.01 2.72 -15.01
C GLU A 234 34.58 1.66 -15.97
N PRO A 235 33.74 0.86 -16.65
CA PRO A 235 34.22 -0.24 -17.49
C PRO A 235 35.14 0.19 -18.64
N GLU A 236 35.01 1.42 -19.13
CA GLU A 236 35.72 1.93 -20.30
C GLU A 236 36.69 3.07 -19.96
N GLU A 237 36.46 3.82 -18.88
CA GLU A 237 37.25 5.01 -18.52
C GLU A 237 37.39 5.17 -16.99
N THR A 238 38.43 5.89 -16.56
CA THR A 238 38.59 6.30 -15.14
C THR A 238 38.19 7.75 -14.99
N VAL A 239 37.12 8.02 -14.24
CA VAL A 239 36.52 9.34 -14.08
C VAL A 239 36.84 9.91 -12.71
N ILE A 240 37.20 11.19 -12.64
CA ILE A 240 37.48 11.89 -11.39
C ILE A 240 36.14 12.24 -10.70
N ASP A 241 35.94 11.79 -9.46
CA ASP A 241 34.76 12.15 -8.65
C ASP A 241 35.07 13.27 -7.64
N GLY A 242 36.35 13.48 -7.28
CA GLY A 242 36.76 14.54 -6.36
C GLY A 242 38.27 14.78 -6.31
N ALA A 243 38.68 15.89 -5.69
CA ALA A 243 40.08 16.25 -5.44
C ALA A 243 40.18 16.95 -4.08
N ASN A 244 41.23 16.68 -3.31
CA ASN A 244 41.38 17.29 -1.99
C ASN A 244 41.91 18.75 -2.08
N PRO A 245 41.77 19.57 -1.04
CA PRO A 245 42.26 20.95 -1.06
C PRO A 245 43.77 21.08 -1.29
N ALA A 246 44.57 20.08 -0.90
CA ALA A 246 46.01 20.07 -1.17
C ALA A 246 46.31 19.95 -2.68
N PHE A 247 45.49 19.18 -3.42
CA PHE A 247 45.56 19.10 -4.86
C PHE A 247 45.24 20.44 -5.52
N GLU A 248 44.14 21.08 -5.10
CA GLU A 248 43.77 22.41 -5.64
C GLU A 248 44.86 23.45 -5.36
N ALA A 249 45.43 23.46 -4.16
CA ALA A 249 46.49 24.38 -3.77
C ALA A 249 47.79 24.16 -4.57
N GLN A 250 48.13 22.91 -4.88
CA GLN A 250 49.36 22.57 -5.58
C GLN A 250 49.25 22.76 -7.10
N PHE A 251 48.13 22.33 -7.70
CA PHE A 251 47.95 22.32 -9.15
C PHE A 251 47.12 23.51 -9.67
N GLY A 252 46.47 24.27 -8.78
CA GLY A 252 45.66 25.44 -9.15
C GLY A 252 44.36 25.08 -9.89
N VAL A 253 43.93 23.82 -9.82
CA VAL A 253 42.71 23.34 -10.47
C VAL A 253 41.68 22.98 -9.41
N ASP A 254 40.52 23.61 -9.48
CA ASP A 254 39.40 23.41 -8.56
C ASP A 254 38.69 22.06 -8.83
N GLU A 255 38.24 21.39 -7.76
CA GLU A 255 37.50 20.13 -7.80
C GLU A 255 36.33 20.21 -8.78
N THR A 256 35.56 21.31 -8.77
CA THR A 256 34.38 21.48 -9.63
C THR A 256 34.71 21.47 -11.13
N THR A 257 35.96 21.80 -11.48
CA THR A 257 36.45 21.77 -12.86
C THR A 257 36.91 20.37 -13.27
N LEU A 258 37.42 19.58 -12.32
CA LEU A 258 37.94 18.23 -12.54
C LEU A 258 36.86 17.17 -12.50
N ARG A 259 35.83 17.36 -11.67
CA ARG A 259 34.79 16.37 -11.43
C ARG A 259 34.05 15.99 -12.72
N GLY A 260 33.91 14.69 -12.96
CA GLY A 260 33.30 14.13 -14.15
C GLY A 260 34.21 14.10 -15.38
N ARG A 261 35.48 14.54 -15.26
CA ARG A 261 36.47 14.39 -16.34
C ARG A 261 37.22 13.08 -16.22
N THR A 262 37.75 12.59 -17.35
CA THR A 262 38.66 11.45 -17.35
C THR A 262 39.99 11.82 -16.72
N ILE A 263 40.69 10.83 -16.15
CA ILE A 263 42.00 11.04 -15.54
C ILE A 263 43.03 11.61 -16.54
N ASP A 264 42.88 11.33 -17.83
CA ASP A 264 43.72 11.86 -18.92
C ASP A 264 43.61 13.39 -19.08
N ALA A 265 42.57 14.02 -18.52
CA ALA A 265 42.43 15.47 -18.52
C ALA A 265 43.38 16.15 -17.52
N LEU A 266 43.92 15.39 -16.57
CA LEU A 266 45.03 15.81 -15.74
C LEU A 266 46.30 15.60 -16.58
N ASP A 267 46.80 16.68 -17.17
CA ASP A 267 48.02 16.70 -18.00
C ASP A 267 49.29 16.46 -17.16
N ILE A 268 49.28 15.38 -16.35
CA ILE A 268 50.38 14.95 -15.49
C ILE A 268 51.32 14.15 -16.37
N HIS A 269 52.28 14.83 -16.97
CA HIS A 269 53.42 14.17 -17.56
C HIS A 269 54.32 13.67 -16.44
N ASP A 270 54.44 12.34 -16.30
CA ASP A 270 55.43 11.69 -15.47
C ASP A 270 56.81 12.05 -16.04
N ASP A 271 57.45 13.10 -15.53
CA ASP A 271 58.88 13.33 -15.68
C ASP A 271 59.58 12.19 -14.93
N ARG A 272 59.61 11.00 -15.57
CA ARG A 272 60.41 9.87 -15.13
C ARG A 272 61.80 10.40 -14.87
N LEU A 273 62.16 10.43 -13.59
CA LEU A 273 63.53 10.58 -13.10
C LEU A 273 64.42 9.73 -14.01
N GLY A 274 65.33 10.42 -14.70
CA GLY A 274 66.19 9.85 -15.72
C GLY A 274 66.83 8.55 -15.25
N ASP A 275 66.74 7.54 -16.12
CA ASP A 275 67.55 6.33 -16.04
C ASP A 275 69.04 6.76 -16.13
N PRO A 276 69.94 6.27 -15.24
CA PRO A 276 71.33 6.74 -15.13
C PRO A 276 72.23 6.39 -16.31
#